data_AF-A0A2A2DB95-F1
#
_entry.id   AF-A0A2A2DB95-F1
#
_cell.length_a   1.000
_cell.length_b   1.000
_cell.length_c   1.000
_cell.angle_alpha   90.00
_cell.angle_beta   90.00
_cell.angle_gamma   90.00
#
_symmetry.space_group_name_H-M   'P 1'
#
loop_
_entity.id
_entity.type
_entity.pdbx_description
1 polymer ?
#
loop_
_entity_poly.entity_id
_entity_poly.type
_entity_poly.pdbx_seq_one_letter_code
_entity_poly.pdbx_strand_id
1 'polypeptide(L)'
;MPPTRELLTFAGCVSAGPLAEGGNRLGGMCVEVWNDERPVQWWELADVVVLVRRPHTADASLVDIVVEAAVKPDDGSHTLPRPARFKLFGGPGASVPYGTCTSVNGLYAERPLPAEIPMTLLGCEPAAPMLAALTDGEDEFLLIGARDRAGRSMTGYSFYWRVEQTRPSVLGGTLIDVVLSNGVDEPPPPAARPAWDEWYEGGRPSTPNTWVKHLAEGRKAWLTFGGEPRFAYKGKKTDRTGGTYHLDGRYVTDVEGLHCAMGEALMGPGGYFGRDWHSFRMYLEGGYGVGLPFTLVWHESEVACEALADVVHDLENGLPYFEEIVDLMRRWGVTVVLE
;
A
#
# COMPACT_ATOMS: atom_id res chain seq x y z
N MET A 1 -5.41 -15.59 1.21
CA MET A 1 -6.22 -16.12 2.33
C MET A 1 -6.60 -14.94 3.22
N PRO A 2 -7.81 -14.87 3.79
CA PRO A 2 -8.09 -13.87 4.82
C PRO A 2 -7.08 -14.06 5.97
N PRO A 3 -6.56 -12.97 6.55
CA PRO A 3 -5.56 -13.09 7.61
C PRO A 3 -6.15 -13.86 8.79
N THR A 4 -5.38 -14.82 9.32
CA THR A 4 -5.78 -15.60 10.49
C THR A 4 -5.99 -14.65 11.67
N ARG A 5 -7.17 -14.68 12.27
CA ARG A 5 -7.46 -13.90 13.48
C ARG A 5 -6.87 -14.63 14.69
N GLU A 6 -6.19 -13.88 15.54
CA GLU A 6 -5.45 -14.38 16.69
C GLU A 6 -5.91 -13.69 17.97
N LEU A 7 -5.77 -14.41 19.09
CA LEU A 7 -6.04 -13.87 20.42
C LEU A 7 -4.76 -13.25 21.00
N LEU A 8 -4.84 -11.96 21.34
CA LEU A 8 -3.79 -11.24 22.04
C LEU A 8 -4.29 -10.82 23.42
N THR A 9 -3.40 -10.82 24.41
CA THR A 9 -3.70 -10.27 25.74
C THR A 9 -2.80 -9.08 26.02
N PHE A 10 -3.41 -7.90 26.11
CA PHE A 10 -2.75 -6.70 26.59
C PHE A 10 -2.86 -6.68 28.11
N ALA A 11 -1.73 -6.80 28.81
CA ALA A 11 -1.71 -6.91 30.26
C ALA A 11 -1.26 -5.60 30.92
N GLY A 12 -1.86 -5.30 32.06
CA GLY A 12 -1.49 -4.14 32.88
C GLY A 12 -1.59 -2.82 32.12
N CYS A 13 -2.71 -2.59 31.44
CA CYS A 13 -2.88 -1.43 30.58
C CYS A 13 -3.45 -0.22 31.31
N VAL A 14 -2.89 0.95 31.01
CA VAL A 14 -3.52 2.25 31.21
C VAL A 14 -4.26 2.58 29.91
N SER A 15 -5.59 2.53 29.94
CA SER A 15 -6.43 2.76 28.75
C SER A 15 -6.53 4.26 28.43
N ALA A 16 -6.54 4.60 27.15
CA ALA A 16 -6.79 5.95 26.64
C ALA A 16 -7.73 5.88 25.41
N GLY A 17 -8.32 7.02 25.04
CA GLY A 17 -9.16 7.14 23.85
C GLY A 17 -10.27 6.07 23.76
N PRO A 18 -10.51 5.48 22.57
CA PRO A 18 -11.52 4.44 22.35
C PRO A 18 -11.39 3.20 23.26
N LEU A 19 -10.18 2.89 23.72
CA LEU A 19 -9.97 1.82 24.69
C LEU A 19 -10.55 2.20 26.05
N ALA A 20 -10.39 3.45 26.50
CA ALA A 20 -10.99 3.93 27.74
C ALA A 20 -12.52 4.11 27.64
N GLU A 21 -13.03 4.48 26.46
CA GLU A 21 -14.46 4.70 26.19
C GLU A 21 -15.31 3.42 26.21
N GLY A 22 -14.68 2.24 26.27
CA GLY A 22 -15.39 0.97 26.34
C GLY A 22 -15.77 0.38 24.98
N GLY A 23 -15.21 0.89 23.89
CA GLY A 23 -15.43 0.35 22.55
C GLY A 23 -15.02 -1.12 22.43
N ASN A 24 -15.85 -1.92 21.77
CA ASN A 24 -15.59 -3.33 21.49
C ASN A 24 -15.00 -3.57 20.10
N ARG A 25 -15.18 -2.63 19.16
CA ARG A 25 -14.57 -2.67 17.83
C ARG A 25 -13.64 -1.48 17.71
N LEU A 26 -12.35 -1.77 17.59
CA LEU A 26 -11.30 -0.77 17.63
C LEU A 26 -10.70 -0.48 16.25
N GLY A 27 -10.98 -1.33 15.25
CA GLY A 27 -10.49 -1.15 13.89
C GLY A 27 -9.01 -1.52 13.75
N GLY A 28 -8.27 -0.78 12.93
CA GLY A 28 -6.82 -0.91 12.83
C GLY A 28 -6.11 -0.33 14.06
N MET A 29 -5.06 -0.99 14.52
CA MET A 29 -4.27 -0.57 15.66
C MET A 29 -2.79 -0.91 15.44
N CYS A 30 -1.89 -0.03 15.85
CA CYS A 30 -0.46 -0.26 15.91
C CYS A 30 -0.01 -0.46 17.35
N VAL A 31 0.86 -1.44 17.56
CA VAL A 31 1.56 -1.66 18.82
C VAL A 31 3.02 -1.24 18.62
N GLU A 32 3.39 -0.11 19.22
CA GLU A 32 4.78 0.28 19.31
C GLU A 32 5.45 -0.43 20.49
N VAL A 33 6.56 -1.12 20.22
CA VAL A 33 7.40 -1.72 21.26
C VAL A 33 8.61 -0.83 21.49
N TRP A 34 8.74 -0.37 22.72
CA TRP A 34 9.80 0.52 23.17
C TRP A 34 10.85 -0.24 23.98
N ASN A 35 12.11 0.14 23.78
CA ASN A 35 13.14 -0.07 24.81
C ASN A 35 13.14 1.12 25.79
N ASP A 36 14.19 1.27 26.60
CA ASP A 36 14.28 2.37 27.56
C ASP A 36 14.33 3.78 26.93
N GLU A 37 14.72 3.89 25.66
CA GLU A 37 15.05 5.17 25.03
C GLU A 37 14.10 5.55 23.88
N ARG A 38 13.71 4.57 23.05
CA ARG A 38 13.02 4.83 21.76
C ARG A 38 12.14 3.65 21.32
N PRO A 39 11.17 3.86 20.40
CA PRO A 39 10.48 2.75 19.76
C PRO A 39 11.48 1.97 18.90
N VAL A 40 11.38 0.65 18.94
CA VAL A 40 12.26 -0.25 18.21
C VAL A 40 11.50 -1.20 17.27
N GLN A 41 10.19 -1.35 17.44
CA GLN A 41 9.34 -2.23 16.62
C GLN A 41 7.92 -1.64 16.53
N TRP A 42 7.26 -1.88 15.40
CA TRP A 42 5.90 -1.44 15.11
C TRP A 42 5.11 -2.62 14.57
N TRP A 43 4.04 -2.99 15.24
CA TRP A 43 3.23 -4.13 14.84
C TRP A 43 1.84 -3.66 14.45
N GLU A 44 1.41 -3.98 13.23
CA GLU A 44 0.06 -3.69 12.77
C GLU A 44 -0.92 -4.81 13.12
N LEU A 45 -2.03 -4.40 13.73
CA LEU A 45 -3.18 -5.24 14.06
C LEU A 45 -4.38 -4.72 13.27
N ALA A 46 -4.98 -5.58 12.45
CA ALA A 46 -6.18 -5.27 11.69
C ALA A 46 -7.43 -5.82 12.37
N ASP A 47 -8.54 -5.09 12.24
CA ASP A 47 -9.87 -5.47 12.71
C ASP A 47 -9.92 -5.94 14.18
N VAL A 48 -9.31 -5.14 15.06
CA VAL A 48 -9.19 -5.42 16.48
C VAL A 48 -10.57 -5.39 17.14
N VAL A 49 -10.93 -6.49 17.80
CA VAL A 49 -12.17 -6.63 18.57
C VAL A 49 -11.83 -6.99 20.00
N VAL A 50 -12.32 -6.19 20.96
CA VAL A 50 -12.17 -6.48 22.39
C VAL A 50 -13.17 -7.55 22.80
N LEU A 51 -12.68 -8.64 23.35
CA LEU A 51 -13.48 -9.76 23.84
C LEU A 51 -13.71 -9.68 25.36
N VAL A 52 -12.68 -9.31 26.11
CA VAL A 52 -12.71 -9.29 27.57
C VAL A 52 -11.93 -8.09 28.11
N ARG A 53 -12.45 -7.48 29.17
CA ARG A 53 -11.78 -6.47 30.01
C ARG A 53 -11.89 -6.92 31.45
N ARG A 54 -10.78 -6.91 32.18
CA ARG A 54 -10.77 -7.28 33.62
C ARG A 54 -9.71 -6.48 34.38
N PRO A 55 -9.90 -6.20 35.67
CA PRO A 55 -8.86 -5.59 36.50
C PRO A 55 -7.57 -6.42 36.46
N HIS A 56 -6.43 -5.77 36.37
CA HIS A 56 -5.14 -6.43 36.41
C HIS A 56 -4.84 -6.98 37.80
N THR A 57 -4.30 -8.18 37.88
CA THR A 57 -4.14 -8.91 39.16
C THR A 57 -3.17 -8.23 40.13
N ALA A 58 -2.11 -7.60 39.62
CA ALA A 58 -1.09 -6.97 40.47
C ALA A 58 -1.43 -5.53 40.87
N ASP A 59 -2.29 -4.85 40.11
CA ASP A 59 -2.67 -3.45 40.32
C ASP A 59 -4.07 -3.20 39.79
N ALA A 60 -5.01 -2.95 40.70
CA ALA A 60 -6.43 -2.74 40.36
C ALA A 60 -6.69 -1.44 39.58
N SER A 61 -5.71 -0.53 39.48
CA SER A 61 -5.80 0.66 38.63
C SER A 61 -5.52 0.37 37.15
N LEU A 62 -4.99 -0.82 36.84
CA LEU A 62 -4.69 -1.28 35.48
C LEU A 62 -5.73 -2.30 35.01
N VAL A 63 -5.81 -2.48 33.69
CA VAL A 63 -6.77 -3.40 33.05
C VAL A 63 -6.03 -4.40 32.17
N ASP A 64 -6.41 -5.68 32.24
CA ASP A 64 -6.07 -6.68 31.23
C ASP A 64 -7.18 -6.74 30.17
N ILE A 65 -6.78 -6.74 28.91
CA ILE A 65 -7.67 -6.69 27.76
C ILE A 65 -7.33 -7.84 26.83
N VAL A 66 -8.31 -8.69 26.54
CA VAL A 66 -8.19 -9.75 25.54
C VAL A 66 -8.82 -9.26 24.25
N VAL A 67 -8.06 -9.28 23.17
CA VAL A 67 -8.53 -8.89 21.85
C VAL A 67 -8.37 -10.01 20.85
N GLU A 68 -9.22 -9.99 19.83
CA GLU A 68 -9.05 -10.76 18.62
C GLU A 68 -8.66 -9.81 17.48
N ALA A 69 -7.58 -10.12 16.76
CA ALA A 69 -7.08 -9.27 15.68
C ALA A 69 -6.34 -10.10 14.62
N ALA A 70 -6.27 -9.60 13.39
CA ALA A 70 -5.32 -10.08 12.40
C ALA A 70 -3.98 -9.39 12.62
N VAL A 71 -2.93 -10.13 12.96
CA VAL A 71 -1.58 -9.57 13.10
C VAL A 71 -0.94 -9.56 11.72
N LYS A 72 -0.56 -8.37 11.23
CA LYS A 72 0.20 -8.31 9.98
C LYS A 72 1.65 -8.70 10.28
N PRO A 73 2.20 -9.68 9.55
CA PRO A 73 3.60 -10.03 9.69
C PRO A 73 4.46 -8.86 9.22
N ASP A 74 5.43 -8.47 10.04
CA ASP A 74 6.55 -7.63 9.64
C ASP A 74 7.69 -8.54 9.14
N ASP A 75 8.51 -8.08 8.21
CA ASP A 75 9.56 -8.86 7.55
C ASP A 75 10.83 -9.05 8.41
N GLY A 76 10.74 -8.70 9.70
CA GLY A 76 11.83 -8.77 10.67
C GLY A 76 11.76 -9.96 11.64
N SER A 77 12.94 -10.48 12.00
CA SER A 77 13.08 -11.26 13.25
C SER A 77 13.08 -10.31 14.44
N HIS A 78 11.97 -10.25 15.16
CA HIS A 78 11.82 -9.39 16.32
C HIS A 78 12.16 -10.12 17.61
N THR A 79 13.12 -9.58 18.36
CA THR A 79 13.38 -9.99 19.75
C THR A 79 12.77 -8.97 20.70
N LEU A 80 12.05 -9.45 21.73
CA LEU A 80 11.46 -8.58 22.73
C LEU A 80 12.57 -7.81 23.49
N PRO A 81 12.61 -6.46 23.43
CA PRO A 81 13.60 -5.69 24.18
C PRO A 81 13.42 -5.87 25.70
N ARG A 82 14.50 -5.66 26.46
CA ARG A 82 14.47 -5.70 27.92
C ARG A 82 15.06 -4.41 28.49
N PRO A 83 14.28 -3.60 29.23
CA PRO A 83 12.84 -3.73 29.47
C PRO A 83 12.03 -3.38 28.21
N ALA A 84 10.78 -3.86 28.15
CA ALA A 84 9.83 -3.53 27.09
C ALA A 84 8.69 -2.68 27.64
N ARG A 85 8.24 -1.71 26.85
CA ARG A 85 6.97 -1.01 27.06
C ARG A 85 6.18 -1.03 25.77
N PHE A 86 4.86 -1.16 25.88
CA PHE A 86 3.97 -1.25 24.74
C PHE A 86 3.08 -0.01 24.72
N LYS A 87 3.10 0.72 23.62
CA LYS A 87 2.15 1.82 23.38
C LYS A 87 1.19 1.39 22.28
N LEU A 88 -0.09 1.60 22.53
CA LEU A 88 -1.17 1.25 21.62
C LEU A 88 -1.66 2.52 20.95
N PHE A 89 -1.76 2.49 19.63
CA PHE A 89 -2.32 3.56 18.83
C PHE A 89 -3.36 3.00 17.88
N GLY A 90 -4.53 3.60 17.81
CA GLY A 90 -5.50 3.28 16.77
C GLY A 90 -5.64 4.40 15.75
N GLY A 91 -6.49 4.13 14.78
CA GLY A 91 -6.61 4.99 13.60
C GLY A 91 -5.60 4.60 12.52
N PRO A 92 -5.90 4.89 11.25
CA PRO A 92 -4.95 4.68 10.17
C PRO A 92 -3.66 5.47 10.44
N GLY A 93 -2.48 4.93 10.09
CA GLY A 93 -1.20 5.59 10.41
C GLY A 93 -0.79 5.63 11.90
N ALA A 94 -1.54 5.02 12.82
CA ALA A 94 -1.18 4.89 14.24
C ALA A 94 -1.07 6.21 15.03
N SER A 95 -1.96 7.18 14.80
CA SER A 95 -1.87 8.53 15.39
C SER A 95 -2.61 8.68 16.75
N VAL A 96 -3.70 7.94 17.00
CA VAL A 96 -4.56 8.14 18.18
C VAL A 96 -4.14 7.24 19.34
N PRO A 97 -3.71 7.76 20.51
CA PRO A 97 -3.27 6.92 21.63
C PRO A 97 -4.44 6.15 22.26
N TYR A 98 -4.34 4.82 22.24
CA TYR A 98 -5.31 3.90 22.86
C TYR A 98 -4.86 3.44 24.24
N GLY A 99 -3.59 3.66 24.59
CA GLY A 99 -3.09 3.42 25.94
C GLY A 99 -1.67 2.87 25.95
N THR A 100 -1.23 2.46 27.14
CA THR A 100 0.06 1.79 27.33
C THR A 100 -0.14 0.53 28.13
N CYS A 101 0.66 -0.50 27.85
CA CYS A 101 0.58 -1.80 28.52
C CYS A 101 1.97 -2.28 28.94
N THR A 102 2.01 -3.10 29.99
CA THR A 102 3.25 -3.68 30.50
C THR A 102 3.68 -4.89 29.68
N SER A 103 2.73 -5.65 29.13
CA SER A 103 3.02 -6.71 28.16
C SER A 103 1.91 -6.91 27.13
N VAL A 104 2.28 -7.48 25.98
CA VAL A 104 1.36 -8.00 24.97
C VAL A 104 1.68 -9.48 24.73
N ASN A 105 0.88 -10.36 25.30
CA ASN A 105 1.03 -11.80 25.12
C ASN A 105 0.46 -12.21 23.76
N GLY A 106 1.18 -13.08 23.04
CA GLY A 106 0.83 -13.53 21.69
C GLY A 106 1.45 -12.69 20.56
N LEU A 107 2.00 -11.51 20.84
CA LEU A 107 2.59 -10.65 19.79
C LEU A 107 3.78 -11.33 19.08
N TYR A 108 4.64 -12.00 19.84
CA TYR A 108 5.82 -12.72 19.35
C TYR A 108 5.57 -14.22 19.10
N ALA A 109 4.31 -14.64 19.00
CA ALA A 109 4.01 -16.01 18.60
C ALA A 109 4.60 -16.28 17.21
N GLU A 110 5.17 -17.47 17.02
CA GLU A 110 5.66 -17.89 15.72
C GLU A 110 4.47 -18.01 14.77
N ARG A 111 4.49 -17.21 13.69
CA ARG A 111 3.48 -17.25 12.64
C ARG A 111 4.09 -17.92 11.44
N PRO A 112 3.48 -18.99 10.90
CA PRO A 112 3.94 -19.55 9.65
C PRO A 112 3.86 -18.45 8.59
N LEU A 113 4.92 -18.29 7.81
CA LEU A 113 4.87 -17.43 6.64
C LEU A 113 3.70 -17.89 5.76
N PRO A 114 2.97 -16.96 5.11
CA PRO A 114 1.98 -17.32 4.12
C PRO A 114 2.60 -18.30 3.12
N ALA A 115 1.83 -19.32 2.71
CA ALA A 115 2.29 -20.21 1.65
C ALA A 115 2.63 -19.38 0.42
N GLU A 116 3.84 -19.54 -0.10
CA GLU A 116 4.26 -18.87 -1.32
C GLU A 116 3.31 -19.27 -2.46
N ILE A 117 2.87 -18.30 -3.25
CA ILE A 117 1.99 -18.55 -4.40
C ILE A 117 2.90 -18.83 -5.59
N PRO A 118 2.97 -20.06 -6.12
CA PRO A 118 3.86 -20.37 -7.23
C PRO A 118 3.47 -19.59 -8.48
N MET A 119 4.47 -19.18 -9.24
CA MET A 119 4.31 -18.47 -10.50
C MET A 119 4.86 -19.31 -11.65
N THR A 120 4.19 -19.27 -12.81
CA THR A 120 4.73 -19.87 -14.04
C THR A 120 5.00 -18.78 -15.07
N LEU A 121 6.25 -18.68 -15.50
CA LEU A 121 6.64 -17.90 -16.66
C LEU A 121 6.40 -18.76 -17.91
N LEU A 122 5.58 -18.28 -18.83
CA LEU A 122 5.22 -19.01 -20.04
C LEU A 122 6.00 -18.48 -21.25
N GLY A 123 6.59 -19.39 -22.02
CA GLY A 123 7.18 -19.05 -23.32
C GLY A 123 8.46 -18.21 -23.25
N CYS A 124 9.30 -18.46 -22.25
CA CYS A 124 10.57 -17.76 -22.09
C CYS A 124 11.55 -18.15 -23.21
N GLU A 125 12.19 -17.15 -23.81
CA GLU A 125 13.38 -17.31 -24.63
C GLU A 125 14.61 -17.00 -23.77
N PRO A 126 15.31 -18.02 -23.22
CA PRO A 126 16.34 -17.77 -22.22
C PRO A 126 17.63 -17.25 -22.87
N ALA A 127 18.00 -16.02 -22.51
CA ALA A 127 19.32 -15.48 -22.82
C ALA A 127 20.40 -16.15 -21.96
N ALA A 128 21.68 -15.97 -22.31
CA ALA A 128 22.81 -16.60 -21.61
C ALA A 128 22.79 -16.42 -20.07
N PRO A 129 22.46 -15.24 -19.49
CA PRO A 129 22.37 -15.09 -18.04
C PRO A 129 21.26 -15.94 -17.41
N MET A 130 20.10 -16.02 -18.06
CA MET A 130 18.99 -16.86 -17.58
C MET A 130 19.35 -18.35 -17.68
N LEU A 131 20.03 -18.77 -18.75
CA LEU A 131 20.51 -20.15 -18.89
C LEU A 131 21.49 -20.53 -17.77
N ALA A 132 22.39 -19.63 -17.37
CA ALA A 132 23.30 -19.86 -16.25
C ALA A 132 22.56 -19.90 -14.91
N ALA A 133 21.60 -19.01 -14.69
CA ALA A 133 20.77 -19.00 -13.48
C ALA A 133 19.88 -20.25 -13.35
N LEU A 134 19.59 -20.94 -14.46
CA LEU A 134 18.88 -22.23 -14.43
C LEU A 134 19.78 -23.40 -13.99
N THR A 135 21.11 -23.28 -14.07
CA THR A 135 22.05 -24.36 -13.72
C THR A 135 22.66 -24.20 -12.34
N ASP A 136 22.85 -22.97 -11.87
CA ASP A 136 23.73 -22.69 -10.73
C ASP A 136 23.01 -22.62 -9.36
N GLY A 137 21.66 -22.74 -9.34
CA GLY A 137 20.86 -22.75 -8.11
C GLY A 137 20.36 -21.37 -7.65
N GLU A 138 19.55 -21.38 -6.59
CA GLU A 138 18.48 -20.41 -6.29
C GLU A 138 18.88 -19.18 -5.41
N ASP A 139 17.90 -18.28 -5.22
CA ASP A 139 17.86 -17.09 -4.33
C ASP A 139 18.42 -15.77 -4.88
N GLU A 140 18.49 -15.60 -6.21
CA GLU A 140 18.71 -14.27 -6.78
C GLU A 140 17.42 -13.42 -6.73
N PHE A 141 17.53 -12.18 -6.24
CA PHE A 141 16.43 -11.22 -6.31
C PHE A 141 16.32 -10.65 -7.72
N LEU A 142 15.22 -10.95 -8.41
CA LEU A 142 14.99 -10.54 -9.78
C LEU A 142 13.77 -9.63 -9.91
N LEU A 143 13.74 -8.93 -11.05
CA LEU A 143 12.63 -8.08 -11.45
C LEU A 143 12.06 -8.59 -12.77
N ILE A 144 10.75 -8.84 -12.82
CA ILE A 144 10.02 -9.10 -14.07
C ILE A 144 9.36 -7.80 -14.53
N GLY A 145 9.68 -7.37 -15.75
CA GLY A 145 9.14 -6.16 -16.36
C GLY A 145 8.08 -6.49 -17.41
N ALA A 146 6.87 -5.97 -17.23
CA ALA A 146 5.82 -6.02 -18.24
C ALA A 146 6.06 -4.95 -19.31
N ARG A 147 5.83 -5.31 -20.58
CA ARG A 147 5.93 -4.42 -21.73
C ARG A 147 4.64 -4.45 -22.53
N ASP A 148 4.28 -3.32 -23.12
CA ASP A 148 3.15 -3.22 -24.04
C ASP A 148 3.49 -3.80 -25.44
N ARG A 149 2.51 -3.80 -26.36
CA ARG A 149 2.67 -4.24 -27.75
C ARG A 149 3.79 -3.52 -28.51
N ALA A 150 4.11 -2.28 -28.14
CA ALA A 150 5.17 -1.50 -28.74
C ALA A 150 6.54 -1.73 -28.06
N GLY A 151 6.61 -2.63 -27.08
CA GLY A 151 7.82 -2.93 -26.32
C GLY A 151 8.17 -1.89 -25.24
N ARG A 152 7.29 -0.92 -24.98
CA ARG A 152 7.48 0.09 -23.92
C ARG A 152 7.19 -0.53 -22.56
N SER A 153 7.96 -0.17 -21.54
CA SER A 153 7.74 -0.66 -20.18
C SER A 153 6.40 -0.16 -19.63
N MET A 154 5.63 -1.07 -19.05
CA MET A 154 4.39 -0.77 -18.32
C MET A 154 4.63 -0.75 -16.81
N THR A 155 5.05 -1.88 -16.25
CA THR A 155 5.29 -2.03 -14.80
C THR A 155 6.27 -3.17 -14.53
N GLY A 156 6.57 -3.44 -13.25
CA GLY A 156 7.35 -4.62 -12.90
C GLY A 156 7.16 -5.10 -11.47
N TYR A 157 7.45 -6.37 -11.28
CA TYR A 157 7.34 -7.09 -10.02
C TYR A 157 8.69 -7.65 -9.60
N SER A 158 8.94 -7.61 -8.29
CA SER A 158 10.06 -8.29 -7.66
C SER A 158 9.67 -9.72 -7.32
N PHE A 159 10.63 -10.63 -7.44
CA PHE A 159 10.49 -12.02 -7.01
C PHE A 159 11.88 -12.63 -6.81
N TYR A 160 11.96 -13.70 -6.02
CA TYR A 160 13.16 -14.51 -5.91
C TYR A 160 13.21 -15.56 -7.02
N TRP A 161 14.40 -15.86 -7.54
CA TRP A 161 14.60 -16.89 -8.54
C TRP A 161 14.70 -18.27 -7.87
N ARG A 162 13.54 -18.92 -7.67
CA ARG A 162 13.45 -20.30 -7.14
C ARG A 162 12.75 -21.22 -8.13
N VAL A 163 13.53 -21.93 -8.92
CA VAL A 163 13.03 -22.72 -10.05
C VAL A 163 12.71 -24.13 -9.59
N GLU A 164 11.41 -24.44 -9.54
CA GLU A 164 10.94 -25.79 -9.24
C GLU A 164 11.06 -26.72 -10.45
N GLN A 165 10.71 -26.20 -11.63
CA GLN A 165 10.70 -27.00 -12.86
C GLN A 165 10.88 -26.13 -14.10
N THR A 166 11.56 -26.69 -15.11
CA THR A 166 11.49 -26.19 -16.49
C THR A 166 10.87 -27.24 -17.40
N ARG A 167 10.14 -26.80 -18.43
CA ARG A 167 9.53 -27.68 -19.43
C ARG A 167 9.48 -27.00 -20.80
N PRO A 168 9.39 -27.75 -21.91
CA PRO A 168 9.08 -27.17 -23.20
C PRO A 168 7.79 -26.34 -23.13
N SER A 169 7.79 -25.14 -23.71
CA SER A 169 6.65 -24.25 -23.63
C SER A 169 5.45 -24.76 -24.42
N VAL A 170 4.25 -24.53 -23.89
CA VAL A 170 2.99 -24.72 -24.63
C VAL A 170 2.88 -23.82 -25.86
N LEU A 171 3.68 -22.73 -25.94
CA LEU A 171 3.74 -21.84 -27.09
C LEU A 171 4.62 -22.37 -28.23
N GLY A 172 5.33 -23.48 -28.00
CA GLY A 172 6.13 -24.19 -29.01
C GLY A 172 7.49 -23.57 -29.32
N GLY A 173 8.16 -24.13 -30.34
CA GLY A 173 9.50 -23.69 -30.76
C GLY A 173 10.61 -24.07 -29.78
N THR A 174 11.55 -23.15 -29.56
CA THR A 174 12.67 -23.29 -28.61
C THR A 174 12.36 -22.66 -27.25
N LEU A 175 11.11 -22.27 -27.02
CA LEU A 175 10.68 -21.59 -25.79
C LEU A 175 10.51 -22.59 -24.65
N ILE A 176 10.75 -22.12 -23.43
CA ILE A 176 10.58 -22.90 -22.20
C ILE A 176 9.56 -22.23 -21.28
N ASP A 177 8.80 -23.03 -20.55
CA ASP A 177 8.05 -22.55 -19.40
C ASP A 177 8.89 -22.81 -18.14
N VAL A 178 8.91 -21.84 -17.22
CA VAL A 178 9.61 -21.92 -15.93
C VAL A 178 8.59 -21.86 -14.82
N VAL A 179 8.52 -22.91 -14.01
CA VAL A 179 7.71 -22.98 -12.80
C VAL A 179 8.59 -22.57 -11.64
N LEU A 180 8.16 -21.52 -10.94
CA LEU A 180 8.80 -21.00 -9.75
C LEU A 180 8.01 -21.45 -8.52
N SER A 181 8.72 -21.90 -7.49
CA SER A 181 8.09 -22.33 -6.23
C SER A 181 7.48 -21.15 -5.46
N ASN A 182 8.02 -19.95 -5.72
CA ASN A 182 7.53 -18.68 -5.22
C ASN A 182 6.80 -17.86 -6.29
N GLY A 183 6.27 -16.73 -5.88
CA GLY A 183 5.64 -15.74 -6.75
C GLY A 183 6.16 -14.34 -6.48
N VAL A 184 5.37 -13.38 -6.93
CA VAL A 184 5.56 -11.96 -6.61
C VAL A 184 4.81 -11.64 -5.31
N ASP A 185 5.30 -10.70 -4.52
CA ASP A 185 4.75 -10.38 -3.19
C ASP A 185 3.27 -9.94 -3.24
N GLU A 186 2.93 -9.09 -4.22
CA GLU A 186 1.57 -8.62 -4.47
C GLU A 186 1.17 -8.92 -5.92
N PRO A 187 0.66 -10.13 -6.22
CA PRO A 187 0.25 -10.48 -7.57
C PRO A 187 -0.97 -9.63 -7.98
N PRO A 188 -1.05 -9.20 -9.25
CA PRO A 188 -2.23 -8.51 -9.76
C PRO A 188 -3.49 -9.36 -9.53
N PRO A 189 -4.55 -8.80 -8.93
CA PRO A 189 -5.79 -9.53 -8.79
C PRO A 189 -6.42 -9.78 -10.16
N PRO A 190 -7.17 -10.87 -10.38
CA PRO A 190 -7.85 -11.13 -11.64
C PRO A 190 -8.75 -9.98 -12.11
N ALA A 191 -9.34 -9.23 -11.16
CA ALA A 191 -10.17 -8.06 -11.43
C ALA A 191 -9.41 -6.90 -12.12
N ALA A 192 -8.08 -6.86 -12.02
CA ALA A 192 -7.26 -5.86 -12.71
C ALA A 192 -7.01 -6.20 -14.19
N ARG A 193 -7.35 -7.43 -14.64
CA ARG A 193 -7.04 -7.90 -16.00
C ARG A 193 -7.53 -6.99 -17.12
N PRO A 194 -8.74 -6.41 -17.09
CA PRO A 194 -9.19 -5.51 -18.14
C PRO A 194 -8.30 -4.26 -18.31
N ALA A 195 -7.77 -3.71 -17.20
CA ALA A 195 -6.86 -2.56 -17.26
C ALA A 195 -5.48 -2.96 -17.83
N TRP A 196 -5.02 -4.17 -17.47
CA TRP A 196 -3.80 -4.76 -18.03
C TRP A 196 -3.89 -4.96 -19.55
N ASP A 197 -4.96 -5.59 -20.02
CA ASP A 197 -5.15 -5.87 -21.44
C ASP A 197 -5.23 -4.56 -22.25
N GLU A 198 -5.91 -3.53 -21.71
CA GLU A 198 -5.98 -2.21 -22.34
C GLU A 198 -4.61 -1.53 -22.49
N TRP A 199 -3.82 -1.49 -21.42
CA TRP A 199 -2.48 -0.90 -21.49
C TRP A 199 -1.52 -1.75 -22.31
N TYR A 200 -1.68 -3.08 -22.30
CA TYR A 200 -0.87 -3.95 -23.14
C TYR A 200 -1.12 -3.68 -24.63
N GLU A 201 -2.38 -3.59 -25.05
CA GLU A 201 -2.74 -3.38 -26.46
C GLU A 201 -2.55 -1.93 -26.92
N GLY A 202 -2.98 -0.95 -26.12
CA GLY A 202 -2.98 0.48 -26.48
C GLY A 202 -1.76 1.25 -25.98
N GLY A 203 -1.05 0.74 -24.98
CA GLY A 203 -0.04 1.48 -24.22
C GLY A 203 -0.65 2.59 -23.36
N ARG A 204 0.17 3.59 -23.03
CA ARG A 204 -0.27 4.74 -22.24
C ARG A 204 -1.42 5.49 -22.95
N PRO A 205 -2.56 5.71 -22.27
CA PRO A 205 -3.70 6.44 -22.83
C PRO A 205 -3.31 7.84 -23.32
N SER A 206 -3.95 8.27 -24.40
CA SER A 206 -3.83 9.64 -24.94
C SER A 206 -5.06 10.50 -24.66
N THR A 207 -6.12 9.90 -24.12
CA THR A 207 -7.39 10.59 -23.82
C THR A 207 -7.70 10.49 -22.33
N PRO A 208 -8.23 11.58 -21.71
CA PRO A 208 -8.66 11.57 -20.32
C PRO A 208 -9.73 10.52 -20.00
N ASN A 209 -9.86 10.18 -18.72
CA ASN A 209 -10.96 9.42 -18.12
C ASN A 209 -11.15 7.99 -18.63
N THR A 210 -10.16 7.39 -19.31
CA THR A 210 -10.27 5.99 -19.74
C THR A 210 -10.20 5.00 -18.57
N TRP A 211 -9.65 5.42 -17.42
CA TRP A 211 -9.59 4.62 -16.20
C TRP A 211 -10.97 4.38 -15.54
N VAL A 212 -11.96 5.22 -15.84
CA VAL A 212 -13.27 5.27 -15.16
C VAL A 212 -14.04 3.96 -15.27
N LYS A 213 -13.93 3.27 -16.40
CA LYS A 213 -14.62 2.00 -16.67
C LYS A 213 -14.13 0.83 -15.80
N HIS A 214 -12.97 1.00 -15.14
CA HIS A 214 -12.38 -0.02 -14.29
C HIS A 214 -12.88 0.13 -12.86
N LEU A 215 -13.04 -1.02 -12.17
CA LEU A 215 -13.27 -1.07 -10.73
C LEU A 215 -11.98 -0.66 -9.97
N ALA A 216 -12.09 -0.46 -8.65
CA ALA A 216 -10.98 -0.04 -7.78
C ALA A 216 -9.67 -0.82 -8.05
N GLU A 217 -9.70 -2.16 -8.16
CA GLU A 217 -8.50 -2.95 -8.45
C GLU A 217 -7.87 -2.67 -9.82
N GLY A 218 -8.70 -2.38 -10.83
CA GLY A 218 -8.22 -1.97 -12.15
C GLY A 218 -7.65 -0.55 -12.14
N ARG A 219 -8.25 0.37 -11.38
CA ARG A 219 -7.73 1.73 -11.15
C ARG A 219 -6.41 1.70 -10.35
N LYS A 220 -6.29 0.82 -9.36
CA LYS A 220 -5.04 0.56 -8.63
C LYS A 220 -3.94 0.08 -9.57
N ALA A 221 -4.25 -0.86 -10.46
CA ALA A 221 -3.31 -1.31 -11.48
C ALA A 221 -2.93 -0.19 -12.46
N TRP A 222 -3.91 0.63 -12.86
CA TRP A 222 -3.71 1.81 -13.71
C TRP A 222 -2.67 2.77 -13.16
N LEU A 223 -2.74 3.09 -11.87
CA LEU A 223 -1.76 3.92 -11.17
C LEU A 223 -0.36 3.30 -11.23
N THR A 224 -0.26 1.99 -11.05
CA THR A 224 1.02 1.26 -11.13
C THR A 224 1.63 1.31 -12.54
N PHE A 225 0.83 1.45 -13.59
CA PHE A 225 1.32 1.58 -14.97
C PHE A 225 1.75 3.00 -15.33
N GLY A 226 1.05 4.01 -14.79
CA GLY A 226 1.34 5.42 -15.05
C GLY A 226 2.59 5.94 -14.34
N GLY A 227 3.02 5.27 -13.27
CA GLY A 227 4.25 5.57 -12.55
C GLY A 227 5.49 5.34 -13.42
N GLU A 228 6.60 6.02 -13.13
CA GLU A 228 7.87 5.59 -13.70
C GLU A 228 8.11 4.12 -13.31
N PRO A 229 8.43 3.23 -14.26
CA PRO A 229 8.72 1.85 -13.92
C PRO A 229 9.81 1.83 -12.85
N ARG A 230 9.80 0.86 -11.91
CA ARG A 230 10.93 0.63 -10.99
C ARG A 230 12.29 0.57 -11.71
N PHE A 231 12.28 0.30 -13.02
CA PHE A 231 13.40 0.29 -13.96
C PHE A 231 13.90 1.66 -14.46
N ALA A 232 13.25 2.76 -14.11
CA ALA A 232 13.53 4.10 -14.63
C ALA A 232 13.81 5.11 -13.52
N TYR A 233 14.70 4.81 -12.58
CA TYR A 233 15.27 5.86 -11.73
C TYR A 233 16.27 6.70 -12.55
N LYS A 234 15.76 7.47 -13.53
CA LYS A 234 16.55 8.40 -14.32
C LYS A 234 16.32 9.80 -13.79
N GLY A 235 17.14 10.18 -12.81
CA GLY A 235 17.52 11.54 -12.37
C GLY A 235 16.41 12.61 -12.31
N LYS A 236 16.34 13.34 -11.20
CA LYS A 236 15.42 14.49 -11.02
C LYS A 236 15.31 15.32 -12.31
N LYS A 237 14.17 15.23 -12.98
CA LYS A 237 13.84 16.16 -14.06
C LYS A 237 13.46 17.49 -13.42
N THR A 238 13.77 18.58 -14.11
CA THR A 238 13.30 19.90 -13.67
C THR A 238 11.78 19.91 -13.80
N ASP A 239 11.10 20.25 -12.71
CA ASP A 239 9.65 20.32 -12.70
C ASP A 239 9.14 21.45 -13.59
N ARG A 240 7.93 21.25 -14.15
CA ARG A 240 7.13 22.36 -14.67
C ARG A 240 6.59 23.13 -13.46
N THR A 241 6.92 24.41 -13.35
CA THR A 241 6.47 25.25 -12.23
C THR A 241 5.31 26.15 -12.63
N GLY A 242 4.40 26.42 -11.69
CA GLY A 242 3.22 27.25 -11.96
C GLY A 242 2.14 26.55 -12.79
N GLY A 243 1.17 27.35 -13.23
CA GLY A 243 0.06 26.93 -14.08
C GLY A 243 -1.24 26.66 -13.34
N THR A 244 -2.30 26.52 -14.12
CA THR A 244 -3.63 26.13 -13.68
C THR A 244 -3.93 24.77 -14.29
N TYR A 245 -4.22 23.80 -13.43
CA TYR A 245 -4.58 22.44 -13.80
C TYR A 245 -6.04 22.20 -13.44
N HIS A 246 -6.74 21.46 -14.29
CA HIS A 246 -8.16 21.17 -14.11
C HIS A 246 -8.34 19.68 -13.85
N LEU A 247 -8.97 19.35 -12.73
CA LEU A 247 -9.34 18.00 -12.38
C LEU A 247 -10.83 17.79 -12.63
N ASP A 248 -11.16 16.70 -13.31
CA ASP A 248 -12.52 16.25 -13.56
C ASP A 248 -12.99 15.33 -12.43
N GLY A 249 -13.76 15.87 -11.49
CA GLY A 249 -14.19 15.18 -10.27
C GLY A 249 -15.36 14.21 -10.46
N ARG A 250 -16.05 14.25 -11.61
CA ARG A 250 -17.28 13.46 -11.87
C ARG A 250 -17.14 11.96 -11.64
N TYR A 251 -15.91 11.44 -11.72
CA TYR A 251 -15.61 10.01 -11.64
C TYR A 251 -14.80 9.62 -10.41
N VAL A 252 -14.55 10.57 -9.50
CA VAL A 252 -13.79 10.34 -8.27
C VAL A 252 -14.72 9.71 -7.21
N THR A 253 -14.92 8.41 -7.33
CA THR A 253 -15.87 7.63 -6.49
C THR A 253 -15.19 6.72 -5.47
N ASP A 254 -13.86 6.66 -5.50
CA ASP A 254 -13.00 5.85 -4.62
C ASP A 254 -11.60 6.49 -4.56
N VAL A 255 -10.77 6.01 -3.63
CA VAL A 255 -9.40 6.52 -3.41
C VAL A 255 -8.54 6.34 -4.66
N GLU A 256 -8.64 5.19 -5.33
CA GLU A 256 -7.90 4.92 -6.55
C GLU A 256 -8.31 5.87 -7.68
N GLY A 257 -9.61 6.15 -7.82
CA GLY A 257 -10.16 7.11 -8.78
C GLY A 257 -9.69 8.54 -8.53
N LEU A 258 -9.59 8.95 -7.25
CA LEU A 258 -9.00 10.23 -6.87
C LEU A 258 -7.57 10.37 -7.41
N HIS A 259 -6.73 9.38 -7.12
CA HIS A 259 -5.34 9.40 -7.56
C HIS A 259 -5.19 9.28 -9.07
N CYS A 260 -6.10 8.56 -9.75
CA CYS A 260 -6.14 8.53 -11.22
C CYS A 260 -6.44 9.93 -11.78
N ALA A 261 -7.44 10.61 -11.23
CA ALA A 261 -7.83 11.95 -11.65
C ALA A 261 -6.72 12.99 -11.37
N MET A 262 -6.04 12.90 -10.21
CA MET A 262 -4.88 13.75 -9.88
C MET A 262 -3.71 13.53 -10.83
N GLY A 263 -3.33 12.27 -11.04
CA GLY A 263 -2.27 11.91 -11.97
C GLY A 263 -2.56 12.41 -13.39
N GLU A 264 -3.82 12.33 -13.81
CA GLU A 264 -4.23 12.82 -15.13
C GLU A 264 -4.23 14.35 -15.24
N ALA A 265 -4.78 15.06 -14.25
CA ALA A 265 -4.81 16.52 -14.24
C ALA A 265 -3.40 17.13 -14.27
N LEU A 266 -2.46 16.53 -13.54
CA LEU A 266 -1.11 17.06 -13.36
C LEU A 266 -0.13 16.54 -14.41
N MET A 267 -0.22 15.27 -14.79
CA MET A 267 0.77 14.58 -15.64
C MET A 267 0.22 14.15 -17.00
N GLY A 268 -1.03 14.52 -17.32
CA GLY A 268 -1.73 14.16 -18.55
C GLY A 268 -2.30 12.74 -18.53
N PRO A 269 -3.07 12.33 -19.56
CA PRO A 269 -3.71 11.02 -19.65
C PRO A 269 -2.81 9.84 -19.26
N GLY A 270 -3.35 8.97 -18.39
CA GLY A 270 -2.60 7.84 -17.82
C GLY A 270 -1.39 8.24 -16.95
N GLY A 271 -1.36 9.49 -16.47
CA GLY A 271 -0.31 10.02 -15.63
C GLY A 271 -0.40 9.56 -14.19
N TYR A 272 0.72 9.66 -13.49
CA TYR A 272 0.85 9.28 -12.09
C TYR A 272 1.40 10.46 -11.29
N PHE A 273 0.75 10.75 -10.17
CA PHE A 273 1.18 11.77 -9.22
C PHE A 273 0.96 11.26 -7.80
N GLY A 274 1.36 10.01 -7.53
CA GLY A 274 1.00 9.29 -6.31
C GLY A 274 -0.21 8.37 -6.49
N ARG A 275 -0.31 7.37 -5.62
CA ARG A 275 -1.38 6.36 -5.55
C ARG A 275 -2.06 6.28 -4.18
N ASP A 276 -1.51 7.00 -3.22
CA ASP A 276 -1.92 7.07 -1.83
C ASP A 276 -1.43 8.41 -1.27
N TRP A 277 -1.77 8.70 -0.02
CA TRP A 277 -1.41 9.97 0.61
C TRP A 277 0.11 10.19 0.66
N HIS A 278 0.87 9.13 0.98
CA HIS A 278 2.31 9.22 1.18
C HIS A 278 3.04 9.50 -0.13
N SER A 279 2.74 8.71 -1.16
CA SER A 279 3.30 8.90 -2.50
C SER A 279 2.84 10.21 -3.13
N PHE A 280 1.62 10.68 -2.88
CA PHE A 280 1.16 11.99 -3.33
C PHE A 280 1.95 13.13 -2.66
N ARG A 281 2.17 13.05 -1.35
CA ARG A 281 3.06 13.98 -0.63
C ARG A 281 4.47 14.01 -1.21
N MET A 282 5.07 12.86 -1.50
CA MET A 282 6.41 12.78 -2.10
C MET A 282 6.47 13.48 -3.46
N TYR A 283 5.39 13.47 -4.23
CA TYR A 283 5.32 14.19 -5.51
C TYR A 283 5.14 15.71 -5.31
N LEU A 284 4.40 16.15 -4.29
CA LEU A 284 4.31 17.57 -3.91
C LEU A 284 5.65 18.13 -3.42
N GLU A 285 6.46 17.31 -2.73
CA GLU A 285 7.84 17.67 -2.33
C GLU A 285 8.75 18.01 -3.54
N GLY A 286 8.35 17.59 -4.74
CA GLY A 286 8.93 18.01 -6.00
C GLY A 286 10.05 17.11 -6.52
N GLY A 287 10.51 17.42 -7.74
CA GLY A 287 11.46 16.63 -8.52
C GLY A 287 10.81 15.59 -9.44
N TYR A 288 9.47 15.61 -9.56
CA TYR A 288 8.66 14.59 -10.22
C TYR A 288 7.51 15.13 -11.09
N GLY A 289 7.71 16.24 -11.81
CA GLY A 289 6.91 16.63 -12.98
C GLY A 289 6.18 17.97 -12.89
N VAL A 290 5.45 18.22 -11.80
CA VAL A 290 4.80 19.52 -11.51
C VAL A 290 5.31 20.02 -10.17
N GLY A 291 5.90 21.21 -10.18
CA GLY A 291 6.52 21.85 -9.02
C GLY A 291 5.65 22.97 -8.48
N LEU A 292 5.75 23.18 -7.17
CA LEU A 292 5.02 24.22 -6.45
C LEU A 292 5.56 25.63 -6.76
N PRO A 293 4.75 26.69 -6.64
CA PRO A 293 3.29 26.67 -6.44
C PRO A 293 2.53 26.45 -7.76
N PHE A 294 1.31 25.92 -7.70
CA PHE A 294 0.38 25.86 -8.83
C PHE A 294 -1.09 26.00 -8.35
N THR A 295 -2.01 26.20 -9.29
CA THR A 295 -3.46 26.20 -9.01
C THR A 295 -4.10 24.91 -9.53
N LEU A 296 -4.89 24.24 -8.69
CA LEU A 296 -5.74 23.12 -9.07
C LEU A 296 -7.20 23.57 -8.97
N VAL A 297 -7.90 23.57 -10.11
CA VAL A 297 -9.36 23.74 -10.17
C VAL A 297 -9.98 22.36 -10.24
N TRP A 298 -10.72 22.00 -9.19
CA TRP A 298 -11.35 20.70 -9.04
C TRP A 298 -12.84 20.83 -9.32
N HIS A 299 -13.24 20.43 -10.52
CA HIS A 299 -14.63 20.44 -10.96
C HIS A 299 -15.40 19.28 -10.36
N GLU A 300 -16.65 19.51 -9.95
CA GLU A 300 -17.54 18.46 -9.42
C GLU A 300 -16.91 17.78 -8.18
N SER A 301 -16.28 18.60 -7.34
CA SER A 301 -15.53 18.14 -6.17
C SER A 301 -16.42 17.50 -5.10
N GLU A 302 -17.70 17.85 -5.08
CA GLU A 302 -18.71 17.27 -4.19
C GLU A 302 -18.82 15.74 -4.34
N VAL A 303 -18.62 15.19 -5.54
CA VAL A 303 -18.64 13.75 -5.79
C VAL A 303 -17.60 13.01 -4.95
N ALA A 304 -16.37 13.54 -4.92
CA ALA A 304 -15.29 12.98 -4.13
C ALA A 304 -15.50 13.18 -2.62
N CYS A 305 -16.04 14.34 -2.24
CA CYS A 305 -16.37 14.66 -0.85
C CYS A 305 -17.37 13.64 -0.29
N GLU A 306 -18.45 13.35 -1.02
CA GLU A 306 -19.46 12.38 -0.62
C GLU A 306 -18.92 10.94 -0.64
N ALA A 307 -18.24 10.54 -1.72
CA ALA A 307 -17.77 9.17 -1.89
C ALA A 307 -16.69 8.77 -0.87
N LEU A 308 -15.92 9.75 -0.36
CA LEU A 308 -14.79 9.53 0.54
C LEU A 308 -15.07 10.01 1.97
N ALA A 309 -16.33 10.33 2.30
CA ALA A 309 -16.71 10.86 3.62
C ALA A 309 -16.38 9.89 4.77
N ASP A 310 -16.53 8.58 4.54
CA ASP A 310 -16.25 7.53 5.53
C ASP A 310 -14.82 6.97 5.42
N VAL A 311 -14.03 7.46 4.46
CA VAL A 311 -12.63 7.04 4.29
C VAL A 311 -11.76 8.01 5.09
N VAL A 312 -11.05 7.50 6.10
CA VAL A 312 -10.14 8.30 6.93
C VAL A 312 -8.76 7.64 6.86
N HIS A 313 -7.68 8.39 6.65
CA HIS A 313 -6.29 7.88 6.62
C HIS A 313 -5.41 8.33 7.81
N ASP A 314 -5.93 9.22 8.65
CA ASP A 314 -5.48 9.60 10.00
C ASP A 314 -3.98 9.73 10.26
N LEU A 315 -3.28 10.60 9.54
CA LEU A 315 -1.89 10.92 9.89
C LEU A 315 -1.72 12.04 10.93
N GLU A 316 -2.79 12.77 11.32
CA GLU A 316 -2.69 13.87 12.30
C GLU A 316 -4.04 14.44 12.79
N ASN A 317 -5.09 14.46 11.94
CA ASN A 317 -6.29 15.31 12.18
C ASN A 317 -7.66 14.58 12.12
N GLY A 318 -7.70 13.27 11.85
CA GLY A 318 -8.97 12.52 11.73
C GLY A 318 -9.92 13.02 10.62
N LEU A 319 -9.40 13.75 9.62
CA LEU A 319 -10.20 14.27 8.52
C LEU A 319 -10.61 13.16 7.54
N PRO A 320 -11.80 13.25 6.92
CA PRO A 320 -12.10 12.45 5.73
C PRO A 320 -11.03 12.63 4.65
N TYR A 321 -10.80 11.60 3.86
CA TYR A 321 -9.66 11.51 2.94
C TYR A 321 -9.62 12.65 1.92
N PHE A 322 -10.81 13.07 1.43
CA PHE A 322 -10.94 14.23 0.56
C PHE A 322 -10.39 15.50 1.21
N GLU A 323 -10.83 15.80 2.43
CA GLU A 323 -10.39 16.98 3.19
C GLU A 323 -8.89 16.89 3.53
N GLU A 324 -8.39 15.70 3.84
CA GLU A 324 -6.97 15.48 4.12
C GLU A 324 -6.08 15.77 2.89
N ILE A 325 -6.52 15.36 1.69
CA ILE A 325 -5.80 15.64 0.44
C ILE A 325 -5.85 17.13 0.08
N VAL A 326 -6.99 17.79 0.29
CA VAL A 326 -7.13 19.24 0.08
C VAL A 326 -6.25 20.03 1.06
N ASP A 327 -6.27 19.67 2.34
CA ASP A 327 -5.41 20.27 3.36
C ASP A 327 -3.93 20.07 3.04
N LEU A 328 -3.53 18.85 2.66
CA LEU A 328 -2.16 18.56 2.26
C LEU A 328 -1.72 19.45 1.09
N MET A 329 -2.51 19.53 0.02
CA MET A 329 -2.21 20.43 -1.12
C MET A 329 -2.02 21.89 -0.67
N ARG A 330 -2.92 22.41 0.18
CA ARG A 330 -2.86 23.79 0.70
C ARG A 330 -1.62 24.02 1.56
N ARG A 331 -1.27 23.09 2.45
CA ARG A 331 -0.06 23.16 3.30
C ARG A 331 1.23 23.24 2.47
N TRP A 332 1.25 22.57 1.32
CA TRP A 332 2.38 22.60 0.39
C TRP A 332 2.33 23.80 -0.58
N GLY A 333 1.34 24.69 -0.49
CA GLY A 333 1.29 25.93 -1.28
C GLY A 333 0.60 25.77 -2.65
N VAL A 334 -0.22 24.73 -2.82
CA VAL A 334 -1.15 24.62 -3.94
C VAL A 334 -2.39 25.48 -3.65
N THR A 335 -2.81 26.28 -4.61
CA THR A 335 -4.11 26.95 -4.56
C THR A 335 -5.18 26.00 -5.07
N VAL A 336 -6.07 25.52 -4.19
CA VAL A 336 -7.15 24.58 -4.54
C VAL A 336 -8.46 25.35 -4.65
N VAL A 337 -9.06 25.35 -5.84
CA VAL A 337 -10.40 25.90 -6.13
C VAL A 337 -11.34 24.72 -6.27
N LEU A 338 -12.33 24.62 -5.39
CA LEU A 338 -13.36 23.58 -5.43
C LEU A 338 -14.59 24.14 -6.16
N GLU A 339 -14.99 23.48 -7.24
CA GLU A 339 -16.15 23.80 -8.08
C GLU A 339 -17.14 22.65 -8.15
#